data_AF-D8TH54-F1
#
_entry.id   AF-D8TH54-F1
#
_cell.length_a   1.000
_cell.length_b   1.000
_cell.length_c   1.000
_cell.angle_alpha   90.00
_cell.angle_beta   90.00
_cell.angle_gamma   90.00
#
_symmetry.space_group_name_H-M   'P 1'
#
loop_
_entity.id
_entity.type
_entity.pdbx_description
1 polymer ?
#
loop_
_entity_poly.entity_id
_entity_poly.type
_entity_poly.pdbx_seq_one_letter_code
_entity_poly.pdbx_strand_id
1 'polypeptide(L)'
;MAAMAFPGFPHQPDSYVLDGGYAQGYDGDHGNGSFYVSQQRQVQREDEHKQDLASVKARKAARYVFRSLEDLQATNPSVRDGLDPDKERIWRRQYCKLIQDAGLALKIPQWGGIAGGITLCHRFFAIKSMKKNDRFLIATACLFLAAKIEESPKMLKNVIMEMERIRHSKNPGALRALEDPVNFERLREEVLQAERAVLYTLGFDLTVEQPYKPLMEWFREEQRLMDVPHDSPYKPLVQNSLNLINDSLRTTLCLQFPPAKIAWAALWMADLMNIDNGTHFTKLPRGNAFFEKFEISPHDLTAICDQMLSEYEHSKIGRMIATSGQSLQALKADLESKLGPTGQPAPGRMLLPVPGAPGLPGLGAVASGVKLEEEEGELKE
;
A
#
# COMPACT_ATOMS: atom_id res chain seq x y z
N MET A 1 -0.53 -56.98 47.15
CA MET A 1 0.32 -58.16 46.86
C MET A 1 1.59 -57.67 46.18
N ALA A 2 2.67 -58.39 46.42
CA ALA A 2 4.05 -58.05 46.09
C ALA A 2 4.33 -57.62 44.63
N ALA A 3 5.19 -56.61 44.52
CA ALA A 3 6.44 -56.50 43.73
C ALA A 3 6.56 -56.99 42.27
N MET A 4 7.45 -56.25 41.58
CA MET A 4 8.25 -56.53 40.36
C MET A 4 7.67 -55.98 39.05
N ALA A 5 8.36 -55.22 38.18
CA ALA A 5 9.80 -54.94 38.03
C ALA A 5 10.07 -53.60 37.25
N PHE A 6 11.23 -52.99 37.50
CA PHE A 6 11.94 -51.93 36.72
C PHE A 6 12.67 -52.54 35.49
N PRO A 7 13.44 -51.83 34.59
CA PRO A 7 13.92 -50.42 34.62
C PRO A 7 13.88 -49.61 33.29
N GLY A 8 14.11 -48.29 33.37
CA GLY A 8 14.44 -47.46 32.20
C GLY A 8 14.55 -45.94 32.43
N PHE A 9 15.63 -45.52 33.10
CA PHE A 9 16.23 -44.17 33.21
C PHE A 9 15.60 -43.06 34.10
N PRO A 10 16.45 -42.30 34.87
CA PRO A 10 16.01 -41.52 36.02
C PRO A 10 16.00 -39.99 35.80
N HIS A 11 15.18 -39.35 36.64
CA HIS A 11 15.03 -37.91 36.85
C HIS A 11 16.28 -37.23 37.43
N GLN A 12 16.39 -35.91 37.18
CA GLN A 12 17.24 -34.95 37.89
C GLN A 12 17.10 -35.04 39.41
N PRO A 13 18.16 -34.64 40.14
CA PRO A 13 17.96 -33.54 41.09
C PRO A 13 19.10 -32.51 41.13
N ASP A 14 18.73 -31.33 41.63
CA ASP A 14 19.58 -30.19 41.98
C ASP A 14 20.51 -30.44 43.19
N SER A 15 21.55 -29.60 43.22
CA SER A 15 22.48 -29.30 44.32
C SER A 15 23.50 -30.38 44.70
N TYR A 16 24.79 -30.08 44.54
CA TYR A 16 25.68 -29.74 45.66
C TYR A 16 27.03 -29.22 45.14
N VAL A 17 27.46 -28.19 45.85
CA VAL A 17 28.76 -27.49 45.90
C VAL A 17 29.96 -28.44 45.79
N LEU A 18 30.95 -28.07 44.98
CA LEU A 18 32.33 -28.54 45.16
C LEU A 18 33.32 -27.37 45.21
N ASP A 19 34.11 -27.42 46.27
CA ASP A 19 35.25 -26.61 46.64
C ASP A 19 36.25 -26.38 45.49
N GLY A 20 36.73 -25.14 45.42
CA GLY A 20 37.83 -24.73 44.56
C GLY A 20 38.66 -23.62 45.21
N GLY A 21 39.47 -24.02 46.21
CA GLY A 21 40.76 -23.44 46.59
C GLY A 21 40.92 -21.90 46.64
N TYR A 22 40.97 -21.37 47.87
CA TYR A 22 41.57 -20.07 48.15
C TYR A 22 43.10 -20.12 47.93
N ALA A 23 43.57 -19.36 46.93
CA ALA A 23 44.92 -18.81 46.96
C ALA A 23 44.95 -17.66 47.98
N GLN A 24 45.96 -17.71 48.84
CA GLN A 24 46.19 -16.77 49.92
C GLN A 24 46.70 -15.41 49.41
N GLY A 25 46.13 -14.33 49.96
CA GLY A 25 46.78 -13.02 50.07
C GLY A 25 46.48 -12.04 48.94
N TYR A 26 45.63 -11.04 49.23
CA TYR A 26 46.02 -9.63 49.37
C TYR A 26 44.76 -8.84 49.76
N ASP A 27 44.80 -8.19 50.92
CA ASP A 27 43.79 -7.24 51.38
C ASP A 27 43.62 -6.09 50.36
N GLY A 28 42.38 -5.81 49.96
CA GLY A 28 42.07 -4.73 49.02
C GLY A 28 40.58 -4.54 48.74
N ASP A 29 39.93 -3.76 49.60
CA ASP A 29 38.83 -2.83 49.28
C ASP A 29 37.56 -3.37 48.56
N HIS A 30 36.58 -3.78 49.36
CA HIS A 30 35.20 -4.03 48.91
C HIS A 30 34.44 -2.71 48.71
N GLY A 31 34.10 -2.36 47.46
CA GLY A 31 33.15 -1.27 47.22
C GLY A 31 32.78 -0.93 45.77
N ASN A 32 33.60 -1.22 44.77
CA ASN A 32 33.42 -0.59 43.44
C ASN A 32 32.96 -1.50 42.30
N GLY A 33 33.18 -2.83 42.35
CA GLY A 33 32.97 -3.71 41.19
C GLY A 33 31.51 -3.87 40.72
N SER A 34 30.53 -3.81 41.62
CA SER A 34 29.10 -3.97 41.30
C SER A 34 28.51 -2.74 40.59
N PHE A 35 29.02 -1.55 40.92
CA PHE A 35 28.61 -0.30 40.30
C PHE A 35 29.08 -0.22 38.85
N TYR A 36 30.34 -0.58 38.58
CA TYR A 36 30.88 -0.56 37.20
C TYR A 36 30.15 -1.54 36.27
N VAL A 37 29.81 -2.74 36.74
CA VAL A 37 29.09 -3.74 35.93
C VAL A 37 27.65 -3.31 35.67
N SER A 38 26.97 -2.70 36.65
CA SER A 38 25.61 -2.17 36.45
C SER A 38 25.60 -0.95 35.53
N GLN A 39 26.61 -0.07 35.64
CA GLN A 39 26.81 1.07 34.76
C GLN A 39 27.09 0.62 33.31
N GLN A 40 27.94 -0.39 33.10
CA GLN A 40 28.20 -0.95 31.76
C GLN A 40 26.94 -1.54 31.11
N ARG A 41 26.09 -2.25 31.87
CA ARG A 41 24.81 -2.77 31.36
C ARG A 41 23.80 -1.66 31.06
N GLN A 42 23.86 -0.54 31.77
CA GLN A 42 23.01 0.60 31.50
C GLN A 42 23.45 1.32 30.21
N VAL A 43 24.76 1.53 30.05
CA VAL A 43 25.35 2.08 28.82
C VAL A 43 25.03 1.19 27.61
N GLN A 44 25.16 -0.14 27.75
CA GLN A 44 24.84 -1.08 26.68
C GLN A 44 23.36 -1.03 26.26
N ARG A 45 22.43 -0.93 27.22
CA ARG A 45 20.99 -0.76 26.94
C ARG A 45 20.68 0.59 26.30
N GLU A 46 21.36 1.65 26.70
CA GLU A 46 21.21 2.97 26.10
C GLU A 46 21.74 3.01 24.66
N ASP A 47 22.84 2.30 24.37
CA ASP A 47 23.40 2.19 23.04
C ASP A 47 22.56 1.29 22.12
N GLU A 48 22.03 0.17 22.63
CA GLU A 48 21.02 -0.64 21.96
C GLU A 48 19.76 0.19 21.66
N HIS A 49 19.25 0.96 22.63
CA HIS A 49 18.10 1.83 22.43
C HIS A 49 18.38 2.94 21.42
N LYS A 50 19.56 3.56 21.43
CA LYS A 50 19.96 4.57 20.42
C LYS A 50 20.11 3.95 19.04
N GLN A 51 20.61 2.72 18.95
CA GLN A 51 20.75 1.98 17.69
C GLN A 51 19.38 1.59 17.14
N ASP A 52 18.44 1.18 17.99
CA ASP A 52 17.05 0.96 17.64
C ASP A 52 16.39 2.26 17.20
N LEU A 53 16.58 3.37 17.91
CA LEU A 53 16.04 4.67 17.55
C LEU A 53 16.64 5.18 16.22
N ALA A 54 17.93 4.94 15.99
CA ALA A 54 18.61 5.25 14.74
C ALA A 54 18.12 4.36 13.60
N SER A 55 17.84 3.08 13.85
CA SER A 55 17.24 2.17 12.87
C SER A 55 15.81 2.58 12.52
N VAL A 56 15.02 3.00 13.51
CA VAL A 56 13.66 3.55 13.33
C VAL A 56 13.72 4.86 12.56
N LYS A 57 14.69 5.73 12.88
CA LYS A 57 14.90 7.01 12.18
C LYS A 57 15.42 6.80 10.75
N ALA A 58 16.25 5.79 10.51
CA ALA A 58 16.72 5.39 9.19
C ALA A 58 15.61 4.74 8.35
N ARG A 59 14.77 3.88 8.96
CA ARG A 59 13.52 3.37 8.35
C ARG A 59 12.57 4.51 8.00
N LYS A 60 12.47 5.54 8.83
CA LYS A 60 11.72 6.77 8.54
C LYS A 60 12.35 7.61 7.42
N ALA A 61 13.64 7.46 7.15
CA ALA A 61 14.38 8.18 6.11
C ALA A 61 14.39 7.45 4.75
N ALA A 62 14.19 6.12 4.72
CA ALA A 62 13.91 5.36 3.50
C ALA A 62 12.43 5.55 3.08
N ARG A 63 12.03 6.80 2.84
CA ARG A 63 10.67 7.12 2.43
C ARG A 63 10.55 6.79 0.94
N TYR A 64 9.66 5.88 0.58
CA TYR A 64 9.30 5.61 -0.81
C TYR A 64 9.12 6.93 -1.59
N VAL A 65 9.81 7.05 -2.72
CA VAL A 65 9.76 8.25 -3.57
C VAL A 65 8.54 8.14 -4.49
N PHE A 66 7.54 8.98 -4.22
CA PHE A 66 6.37 9.10 -5.05
C PHE A 66 6.72 9.72 -6.41
N ARG A 67 6.13 9.21 -7.48
CA ARG A 67 6.40 9.63 -8.87
C ARG A 67 5.12 10.13 -9.55
N SER A 68 5.24 11.06 -10.48
CA SER A 68 4.07 11.51 -11.24
C SER A 68 3.50 10.36 -12.10
N LEU A 69 2.24 10.48 -12.53
CA LEU A 69 1.63 9.51 -13.43
C LEU A 69 2.42 9.39 -14.74
N GLU A 70 2.87 10.52 -15.28
CA GLU A 70 3.67 10.60 -16.50
C GLU A 70 5.01 9.86 -16.34
N ASP A 71 5.71 10.06 -15.22
CA ASP A 71 6.96 9.36 -14.92
C ASP A 71 6.74 7.85 -14.80
N LEU A 72 5.65 7.42 -14.15
CA LEU A 72 5.30 6.00 -14.01
C LEU A 72 5.00 5.36 -15.36
N GLN A 73 4.32 6.06 -16.26
CA GLN A 73 4.04 5.59 -17.62
C GLN A 73 5.32 5.55 -18.47
N ALA A 74 6.14 6.60 -18.42
CA ALA A 74 7.38 6.69 -19.19
C ALA A 74 8.43 5.65 -18.76
N THR A 75 8.50 5.36 -17.46
CA THR A 75 9.47 4.38 -16.90
C THR A 75 8.90 2.99 -16.72
N ASN A 76 7.70 2.72 -17.25
CA ASN A 76 7.01 1.45 -17.04
C ASN A 76 7.80 0.26 -17.63
N PRO A 77 8.29 -0.67 -16.78
CA PRO A 77 9.09 -1.80 -17.26
C PRO A 77 8.28 -2.81 -18.08
N SER A 78 6.98 -2.94 -17.82
CA SER A 78 6.11 -3.88 -18.53
C SER A 78 5.85 -3.41 -19.97
N VAL A 79 5.56 -2.12 -20.15
CA VAL A 79 5.37 -1.51 -21.47
C VAL A 79 6.66 -1.55 -22.28
N ARG A 80 7.81 -1.28 -21.65
CA ARG A 80 9.14 -1.41 -22.30
C ARG A 80 9.44 -2.82 -22.79
N ASP A 81 8.91 -3.84 -22.12
CA ASP A 81 9.01 -5.24 -22.53
C ASP A 81 7.92 -5.65 -23.55
N GLY A 82 7.14 -4.69 -24.05
CA GLY A 82 6.09 -4.88 -25.04
C GLY A 82 4.81 -5.49 -24.48
N LEU A 83 4.44 -5.15 -23.24
CA LEU A 83 3.09 -5.40 -22.71
C LEU A 83 2.20 -4.20 -23.06
N ASP A 84 1.03 -4.49 -23.60
CA ASP A 84 0.01 -3.48 -23.86
C ASP A 84 -0.45 -2.78 -22.54
N PRO A 85 -0.59 -1.45 -22.50
CA PRO A 85 -0.98 -0.71 -21.30
C PRO A 85 -2.33 -1.10 -20.71
N ASP A 86 -3.34 -1.40 -21.55
CA ASP A 86 -4.66 -1.82 -21.09
C ASP A 86 -4.60 -3.23 -20.51
N LYS A 87 -3.82 -4.11 -21.14
CA LYS A 87 -3.55 -5.44 -20.61
C LYS A 87 -2.84 -5.40 -19.26
N GLU A 88 -1.89 -4.48 -19.09
CA GLU A 88 -1.25 -4.25 -17.79
C GLU A 88 -2.27 -3.77 -16.73
N ARG A 89 -3.15 -2.84 -17.08
CA ARG A 89 -4.23 -2.37 -16.17
C ARG A 89 -5.16 -3.52 -15.76
N ILE A 90 -5.49 -4.42 -16.69
CA ILE A 90 -6.29 -5.63 -16.39
C ILE A 90 -5.52 -6.54 -15.44
N TRP A 91 -4.25 -6.82 -15.71
CA TRP A 91 -3.41 -7.67 -14.87
C TRP A 91 -3.23 -7.11 -13.46
N ARG A 92 -3.11 -5.78 -13.36
CA ARG A 92 -3.09 -5.04 -12.10
C ARG A 92 -4.31 -5.32 -11.23
N ARG A 93 -5.50 -5.15 -11.82
CA ARG A 93 -6.75 -5.45 -11.14
C ARG A 93 -6.88 -6.90 -10.73
N GLN A 94 -6.42 -7.83 -11.56
CA GLN A 94 -6.49 -9.26 -11.27
C GLN A 94 -5.69 -9.62 -10.01
N TYR A 95 -4.44 -9.15 -9.88
CA TYR A 95 -3.68 -9.45 -8.67
C TYR A 95 -4.22 -8.70 -7.45
N CYS A 96 -4.70 -7.47 -7.60
CA CYS A 96 -5.29 -6.72 -6.49
C CYS A 96 -6.52 -7.45 -5.93
N LYS A 97 -7.38 -7.92 -6.84
CA LYS A 97 -8.56 -8.73 -6.49
C LYS A 97 -8.17 -10.05 -5.83
N LEU A 98 -7.16 -10.74 -6.35
CA LEU A 98 -6.70 -12.00 -5.77
C LEU A 98 -6.20 -11.80 -4.32
N ILE A 99 -5.36 -10.79 -4.09
CA ILE A 99 -4.86 -10.45 -2.75
C ILE A 99 -6.01 -10.10 -1.81
N GLN A 100 -6.98 -9.31 -2.29
CA GLN A 100 -8.17 -8.91 -1.54
C GLN A 100 -9.02 -10.12 -1.14
N ASP A 101 -9.39 -10.97 -2.10
CA ASP A 101 -10.26 -12.12 -1.86
C ASP A 101 -9.57 -13.14 -0.93
N ALA A 102 -8.28 -13.42 -1.16
CA ALA A 102 -7.50 -14.36 -0.34
C ALA A 102 -7.24 -13.83 1.07
N GLY A 103 -6.90 -12.54 1.19
CA GLY A 103 -6.69 -11.90 2.48
C GLY A 103 -7.94 -11.95 3.38
N LEU A 104 -9.12 -11.71 2.80
CA LEU A 104 -10.39 -11.83 3.51
C LEU A 104 -10.65 -13.27 3.96
N ALA A 105 -10.45 -14.25 3.08
CA ALA A 105 -10.62 -15.67 3.39
C ALA A 105 -9.67 -16.15 4.52
N LEU A 106 -8.42 -15.65 4.51
CA LEU A 106 -7.40 -15.95 5.51
C LEU A 106 -7.55 -15.14 6.81
N LYS A 107 -8.52 -14.22 6.88
CA LYS A 107 -8.73 -13.30 8.01
C LYS A 107 -7.47 -12.48 8.31
N ILE A 108 -6.86 -11.92 7.27
CA ILE A 108 -5.76 -10.95 7.38
C ILE A 108 -6.38 -9.55 7.52
N PRO A 109 -5.84 -8.67 8.39
CA PRO A 109 -6.36 -7.30 8.54
C PRO A 109 -6.39 -6.53 7.22
N GLN A 110 -7.51 -5.86 6.92
CA GLN A 110 -7.70 -5.15 5.65
C GLN A 110 -6.66 -4.04 5.43
N TRP A 111 -6.43 -3.19 6.43
CA TRP A 111 -5.61 -1.99 6.25
C TRP A 111 -4.13 -2.34 6.20
N GLY A 112 -3.61 -2.98 7.24
CA GLY A 112 -2.19 -3.33 7.28
C GLY A 112 -1.82 -4.44 6.30
N GLY A 113 -2.51 -5.58 6.38
CA GLY A 113 -2.06 -6.79 5.68
C GLY A 113 -2.48 -6.80 4.20
N ILE A 114 -3.77 -6.62 3.91
CA ILE A 114 -4.28 -6.73 2.54
C ILE A 114 -3.84 -5.53 1.70
N ALA A 115 -4.15 -4.31 2.14
CA ALA A 115 -3.76 -3.10 1.40
C ALA A 115 -2.23 -2.92 1.37
N GLY A 116 -1.53 -3.32 2.45
CA GLY A 116 -0.07 -3.41 2.47
C GLY A 116 0.48 -4.36 1.41
N GLY A 117 -0.05 -5.58 1.32
CA GLY A 117 0.32 -6.56 0.30
C GLY A 117 0.09 -6.07 -1.13
N ILE A 118 -1.04 -5.40 -1.38
CA ILE A 118 -1.33 -4.76 -2.68
C ILE A 118 -0.30 -3.68 -2.99
N THR A 119 0.06 -2.84 -2.00
CA THR A 119 1.04 -1.76 -2.19
C THR A 119 2.45 -2.29 -2.47
N LEU A 120 2.88 -3.34 -1.75
CA LEU A 120 4.16 -4.01 -2.03
C LEU A 120 4.20 -4.56 -3.47
N CYS A 121 3.09 -5.15 -3.92
CA CYS A 121 2.96 -5.66 -5.28
C CYS A 121 3.05 -4.53 -6.32
N HIS A 122 2.36 -3.41 -6.10
CA HIS A 122 2.47 -2.22 -6.96
C HIS A 122 3.90 -1.68 -7.01
N ARG A 123 4.57 -1.56 -5.85
CA ARG A 123 5.97 -1.09 -5.78
C ARG A 123 6.91 -2.02 -6.54
N PHE A 124 6.71 -3.34 -6.43
CA PHE A 124 7.50 -4.33 -7.17
C PHE A 124 7.34 -4.16 -8.68
N PHE A 125 6.10 -4.10 -9.18
CA PHE A 125 5.82 -3.95 -10.62
C PHE A 125 6.12 -2.55 -11.18
N ALA A 126 6.32 -1.57 -10.31
CA ALA A 126 6.83 -0.26 -10.72
C ALA A 126 8.33 -0.29 -11.08
N ILE A 127 9.04 -1.38 -10.75
CA ILE A 127 10.47 -1.61 -11.01
C ILE A 127 10.68 -2.80 -11.95
N LYS A 128 9.86 -3.85 -11.80
CA LYS A 128 9.97 -5.12 -12.55
C LYS A 128 8.79 -5.28 -13.52
N SER A 129 9.05 -5.93 -14.65
CA SER A 129 8.04 -6.17 -15.67
C SER A 129 7.08 -7.31 -15.29
N MET A 130 5.78 -7.08 -15.47
CA MET A 130 4.74 -8.11 -15.31
C MET A 130 4.79 -9.21 -16.38
N LYS A 131 5.49 -8.97 -17.50
CA LYS A 131 5.66 -9.98 -18.57
C LYS A 131 6.72 -11.01 -18.21
N LYS A 132 7.75 -10.61 -17.46
CA LYS A 132 8.88 -11.47 -17.05
C LYS A 132 8.67 -12.14 -15.68
N ASN A 133 7.72 -11.68 -14.88
CA ASN A 133 7.46 -12.18 -13.54
C ASN A 133 5.99 -12.57 -13.41
N ASP A 134 5.69 -13.76 -12.87
CA ASP A 134 4.30 -14.18 -12.66
C ASP A 134 3.63 -13.31 -11.58
N ARG A 135 2.65 -12.52 -12.01
CA ARG A 135 1.86 -11.64 -11.15
C ARG A 135 1.16 -12.35 -9.99
N PHE A 136 0.72 -13.59 -10.17
CA PHE A 136 0.03 -14.34 -9.12
C PHE A 136 1.01 -14.89 -8.08
N LEU A 137 2.20 -15.30 -8.54
CA LEU A 137 3.27 -15.73 -7.66
C LEU A 137 3.77 -14.57 -6.79
N ILE A 138 4.04 -13.41 -7.42
CA ILE A 138 4.44 -12.19 -6.71
C ILE A 138 3.34 -11.74 -5.75
N ALA A 139 2.07 -11.76 -6.16
CA ALA A 139 0.94 -11.42 -5.30
C ALA A 139 0.85 -12.32 -4.05
N THR A 140 1.08 -13.63 -4.22
CA THR A 140 1.13 -14.60 -3.12
C THR A 140 2.26 -14.27 -2.14
N ALA A 141 3.45 -14.00 -2.66
CA ALA A 141 4.59 -13.58 -1.86
C ALA A 141 4.34 -12.25 -1.12
N CYS A 142 3.74 -11.25 -1.78
CA CYS A 142 3.42 -9.97 -1.16
C CYS A 142 2.37 -10.09 -0.06
N LEU A 143 1.30 -10.88 -0.24
CA LEU A 143 0.30 -11.12 0.81
C LEU A 143 0.92 -11.86 2.00
N PHE A 144 1.73 -12.89 1.74
CA PHE A 144 2.44 -13.63 2.78
C PHE A 144 3.39 -12.72 3.58
N LEU A 145 4.15 -11.88 2.88
CA LEU A 145 5.08 -10.94 3.50
C LEU A 145 4.34 -9.86 4.32
N ALA A 146 3.28 -9.28 3.78
CA ALA A 146 2.48 -8.28 4.48
C ALA A 146 1.80 -8.84 5.74
N ALA A 147 1.32 -10.08 5.68
CA ALA A 147 0.76 -10.76 6.86
C ALA A 147 1.79 -10.91 7.98
N LYS A 148 3.06 -11.16 7.65
CA LYS A 148 4.15 -11.21 8.64
C LYS A 148 4.48 -9.83 9.21
N ILE A 149 4.54 -8.80 8.37
CA ILE A 149 4.85 -7.43 8.79
C ILE A 149 3.79 -6.91 9.77
N GLU A 150 2.53 -7.28 9.58
CA GLU A 150 1.41 -6.83 10.41
C GLU A 150 1.06 -7.76 11.56
N GLU A 151 2.02 -8.59 11.99
CA GLU A 151 1.88 -9.47 13.16
C GLU A 151 0.63 -10.38 13.07
N SER A 152 0.21 -10.71 11.85
CA SER A 152 -0.85 -11.68 11.55
C SER A 152 -0.34 -12.81 10.64
N PRO A 153 0.80 -13.45 10.99
CA PRO A 153 1.44 -14.43 10.11
C PRO A 153 0.51 -15.62 9.88
N LYS A 154 0.45 -16.06 8.62
CA LYS A 154 -0.28 -17.26 8.20
C LYS A 154 0.72 -18.31 7.77
N MET A 155 0.38 -19.59 7.95
CA MET A 155 1.20 -20.67 7.40
C MET A 155 1.26 -20.54 5.88
N LEU A 156 2.47 -20.60 5.31
CA LEU A 156 2.67 -20.47 3.87
C LEU A 156 1.79 -21.43 3.06
N LYS A 157 1.63 -22.67 3.54
CA LYS A 157 0.71 -23.66 2.95
C LYS A 157 -0.71 -23.13 2.81
N ASN A 158 -1.25 -22.50 3.85
CA ASN A 158 -2.62 -21.98 3.82
C ASN A 158 -2.74 -20.82 2.84
N VAL A 159 -1.72 -19.95 2.76
CA VAL A 159 -1.71 -18.85 1.80
C VAL A 159 -1.70 -19.37 0.36
N ILE A 160 -0.80 -20.32 0.05
CA ILE A 160 -0.70 -20.93 -1.28
C ILE A 160 -2.02 -21.59 -1.67
N MET A 161 -2.58 -22.43 -0.79
CA MET A 161 -3.82 -23.16 -1.07
C MET A 161 -4.98 -22.20 -1.33
N GLU A 162 -5.10 -21.11 -0.56
CA GLU A 162 -6.20 -20.15 -0.74
C GLU A 162 -6.03 -19.31 -2.00
N MET A 163 -4.81 -18.86 -2.31
CA MET A 163 -4.50 -18.12 -3.54
C MET A 163 -4.82 -18.97 -4.78
N GLU A 164 -4.40 -20.22 -4.81
CA GLU A 164 -4.65 -21.14 -5.92
C GLU A 164 -6.14 -21.55 -6.01
N ARG A 165 -6.82 -21.69 -4.87
CA ARG A 165 -8.28 -21.91 -4.82
C ARG A 165 -9.06 -20.80 -5.48
N ILE A 166 -8.71 -19.54 -5.20
CA ILE A 166 -9.42 -18.38 -5.77
C ILE A 166 -9.06 -18.23 -7.25
N ARG A 167 -7.78 -18.35 -7.59
CA ARG A 167 -7.27 -18.29 -8.97
C ARG A 167 -7.94 -19.31 -9.87
N HIS A 168 -8.10 -20.54 -9.39
CA HIS A 168 -8.69 -21.66 -10.12
C HIS A 168 -10.11 -22.00 -9.67
N SER A 169 -10.86 -21.02 -9.16
CA SER A 169 -12.25 -21.21 -8.71
C SER A 169 -13.18 -21.84 -9.76
N LYS A 170 -12.89 -21.65 -11.06
CA LYS A 170 -13.63 -22.25 -12.19
C LYS A 170 -13.05 -23.59 -12.68
N ASN A 171 -11.85 -23.97 -12.23
CA ASN A 171 -11.17 -25.21 -12.63
C ASN A 171 -10.67 -25.98 -11.40
N PRO A 172 -11.51 -26.81 -10.78
CA PRO A 172 -11.14 -27.58 -9.58
C PRO A 172 -10.03 -28.61 -9.84
N GLY A 173 -9.74 -28.96 -11.10
CA GLY A 173 -8.66 -29.88 -11.45
C GLY A 173 -7.27 -29.34 -11.09
N ALA A 174 -7.07 -28.02 -11.14
CA ALA A 174 -5.81 -27.38 -10.75
C ALA A 174 -5.53 -27.55 -9.24
N LEU A 175 -6.58 -27.53 -8.40
CA LEU A 175 -6.43 -27.76 -6.97
C LEU A 175 -6.05 -29.20 -6.65
N ARG A 176 -6.59 -30.17 -7.41
CA ARG A 176 -6.24 -31.58 -7.27
C ARG A 176 -4.78 -31.85 -7.62
N ALA A 177 -4.21 -31.10 -8.57
CA ALA A 177 -2.78 -31.22 -8.89
C ALA A 177 -1.87 -30.81 -7.71
N LEU A 178 -2.36 -29.97 -6.78
CA LEU A 178 -1.66 -29.58 -5.56
C LEU A 178 -1.86 -30.56 -4.39
N GLU A 179 -2.68 -31.60 -4.56
CA GLU A 179 -2.74 -32.72 -3.61
C GLU A 179 -1.46 -33.58 -3.70
N ASP A 180 -0.79 -33.57 -4.86
CA ASP A 180 0.53 -34.17 -5.04
C ASP A 180 1.59 -33.36 -4.26
N PRO A 181 2.27 -33.98 -3.27
CA PRO A 181 3.31 -33.33 -2.48
C PRO A 181 4.44 -32.73 -3.33
N VAL A 182 4.77 -33.32 -4.48
CA VAL A 182 5.85 -32.84 -5.36
C VAL A 182 5.49 -31.50 -6.00
N ASN A 183 4.27 -31.39 -6.54
CA ASN A 183 3.79 -30.15 -7.15
C ASN A 183 3.64 -29.04 -6.12
N PHE A 184 3.14 -29.38 -4.93
CA PHE A 184 3.01 -28.42 -3.84
C PHE A 184 4.39 -27.90 -3.39
N GLU A 185 5.38 -28.77 -3.17
CA GLU A 185 6.70 -28.32 -2.71
C GLU A 185 7.40 -27.47 -3.77
N ARG A 186 7.25 -27.79 -5.06
CA ARG A 186 7.76 -26.93 -6.15
C ARG A 186 7.16 -25.53 -6.09
N LEU A 187 5.83 -25.41 -5.99
CA LEU A 187 5.16 -24.11 -5.89
C LEU A 187 5.56 -23.38 -4.59
N ARG A 188 5.73 -24.11 -3.49
CA ARG A 188 6.22 -23.55 -2.22
C ARG A 188 7.59 -22.92 -2.39
N GLU A 189 8.50 -23.60 -3.08
CA GLU A 189 9.83 -23.07 -3.38
C GLU A 189 9.78 -21.84 -4.28
N GLU A 190 8.95 -21.87 -5.34
CA GLU A 190 8.73 -20.72 -6.22
C GLU A 190 8.22 -19.49 -5.46
N VAL A 191 7.28 -19.66 -4.51
CA VAL A 191 6.77 -18.56 -3.68
C VAL A 191 7.87 -18.01 -2.76
N LEU A 192 8.72 -18.87 -2.20
CA LEU A 192 9.87 -18.44 -1.38
C LEU A 192 10.96 -17.74 -2.22
N GLN A 193 11.13 -18.11 -3.48
CA GLN A 193 11.99 -17.38 -4.42
C GLN A 193 11.39 -16.02 -4.76
N ALA A 194 10.08 -15.96 -5.03
CA ALA A 194 9.36 -14.71 -5.27
C ALA A 194 9.41 -13.76 -4.06
N GLU A 195 9.26 -14.27 -2.83
CA GLU A 195 9.43 -13.48 -1.61
C GLU A 195 10.81 -12.82 -1.55
N ARG A 196 11.88 -13.59 -1.78
CA ARG A 196 13.24 -13.06 -1.83
C ARG A 196 13.38 -11.99 -2.92
N ALA A 197 12.82 -12.23 -4.10
CA ALA A 197 12.83 -11.26 -5.20
C ALA A 197 12.13 -9.95 -4.82
N VAL A 198 11.00 -10.01 -4.11
CA VAL A 198 10.28 -8.84 -3.60
C VAL A 198 11.16 -8.07 -2.60
N LEU A 199 11.73 -8.75 -1.61
CA LEU A 199 12.59 -8.14 -0.59
C LEU A 199 13.78 -7.39 -1.21
N TYR A 200 14.51 -8.04 -2.13
CA TYR A 200 15.66 -7.42 -2.79
C TYR A 200 15.27 -6.29 -3.73
N THR A 201 14.17 -6.43 -4.47
CA THR A 201 13.70 -5.39 -5.40
C THR A 201 13.27 -4.13 -4.66
N LEU A 202 12.65 -4.27 -3.49
CA LEU A 202 12.22 -3.15 -2.67
C LEU A 202 13.34 -2.62 -1.75
N GLY A 203 14.54 -3.20 -1.80
CA GLY A 203 15.66 -2.81 -0.94
C GLY A 203 15.34 -2.96 0.55
N PHE A 204 14.50 -3.94 0.91
CA PHE A 204 13.96 -4.13 2.26
C PHE A 204 13.14 -2.95 2.83
N ASP A 205 12.76 -1.97 2.00
CA ASP A 205 11.74 -0.98 2.37
C ASP A 205 10.34 -1.58 2.27
N LEU A 206 9.93 -2.18 3.39
CA LEU A 206 8.60 -2.78 3.57
C LEU A 206 7.66 -1.86 4.37
N THR A 207 8.07 -0.61 4.62
CA THR A 207 7.22 0.32 5.33
C THR A 207 6.10 0.80 4.42
N VAL A 208 4.88 0.43 4.78
CA VAL A 208 3.68 0.78 4.02
C VAL A 208 2.69 1.49 4.92
N GLU A 209 2.65 2.81 4.80
CA GLU A 209 1.58 3.61 5.36
C GLU A 209 0.34 3.53 4.46
N GLN A 210 -0.85 3.50 5.06
CA GLN A 210 -2.12 3.34 4.36
C GLN A 210 -3.07 4.51 4.64
N PRO A 211 -3.90 4.91 3.67
CA PRO A 211 -4.78 6.08 3.78
C PRO A 211 -5.87 5.92 4.86
N TYR A 212 -6.14 4.70 5.32
CA TYR A 212 -7.15 4.45 6.36
C TYR A 212 -6.80 5.11 7.70
N LYS A 213 -5.52 5.11 8.10
CA LYS A 213 -5.11 5.65 9.41
C LYS A 213 -5.42 7.15 9.55
N PRO A 214 -4.94 8.05 8.66
CA PRO A 214 -5.25 9.48 8.77
C PRO A 214 -6.76 9.75 8.65
N LEU A 215 -7.48 8.99 7.81
CA LEU A 215 -8.93 9.13 7.70
C LEU A 215 -9.65 8.82 9.03
N MET A 216 -9.27 7.72 9.69
CA MET A 216 -9.89 7.31 10.95
C MET A 216 -9.50 8.20 12.13
N GLU A 217 -8.29 8.76 12.12
CA GLU A 217 -7.88 9.79 13.08
C GLU A 217 -8.75 11.04 12.92
N TRP A 218 -9.00 11.49 11.68
CA TRP A 218 -9.90 12.60 11.41
C TRP A 218 -11.34 12.32 11.88
N PHE A 219 -11.86 11.13 11.58
CA PHE A 219 -13.19 10.73 12.07
C PHE A 219 -13.28 10.65 13.60
N ARG A 220 -12.18 10.32 14.29
CA ARG A 220 -12.13 10.30 15.75
C ARG A 220 -12.12 11.70 16.37
N GLU A 221 -11.38 12.62 15.77
CA GLU A 221 -11.37 14.03 16.19
C GLU A 221 -12.74 14.68 16.04
N GLU A 222 -13.45 14.35 14.96
CA GLU A 222 -14.84 14.74 14.77
C GLU A 222 -15.75 13.78 15.56
N GLN A 223 -15.71 13.85 16.90
CA GLN A 223 -16.43 13.01 17.88
C GLN A 223 -17.89 12.65 17.50
N ARG A 224 -18.55 13.51 16.71
CA ARG A 224 -19.89 13.29 16.15
C ARG A 224 -20.00 12.12 15.18
N LEU A 225 -18.90 11.51 14.74
CA LEU A 225 -18.88 10.49 13.68
C LEU A 225 -18.71 9.05 14.21
N MET A 226 -18.21 8.85 15.44
CA MET A 226 -17.97 7.51 16.00
C MET A 226 -18.99 7.05 17.07
N ASP A 227 -19.72 7.95 17.71
CA ASP A 227 -20.69 7.62 18.78
C ASP A 227 -22.15 7.52 18.32
N VAL A 228 -22.41 7.29 17.03
CA VAL A 228 -23.76 7.50 16.47
C VAL A 228 -24.52 6.18 16.27
N PRO A 229 -25.81 6.10 16.67
CA PRO A 229 -26.67 4.95 16.41
C PRO A 229 -26.74 4.56 14.91
N HIS A 230 -27.23 3.35 14.65
CA HIS A 230 -27.24 2.70 13.32
C HIS A 230 -27.84 3.53 12.16
N ASP A 231 -28.60 4.58 12.49
CA ASP A 231 -29.35 5.49 11.60
C ASP A 231 -28.70 6.88 11.46
N SER A 232 -27.41 6.98 11.76
CA SER A 232 -26.63 8.21 11.62
C SER A 232 -26.57 8.69 10.17
N PRO A 233 -26.81 9.99 9.89
CA PRO A 233 -26.59 10.56 8.55
C PRO A 233 -25.11 10.54 8.14
N TYR A 234 -24.20 10.28 9.08
CA TYR A 234 -22.76 10.26 8.85
C TYR A 234 -22.21 8.88 8.51
N LYS A 235 -22.98 7.80 8.72
CA LYS A 235 -22.55 6.44 8.38
C LYS A 235 -22.30 6.26 6.88
N PRO A 236 -23.15 6.80 5.98
CA PRO A 236 -22.87 6.84 4.54
C PRO A 236 -21.54 7.54 4.18
N LEU A 237 -21.18 8.63 4.87
CA LEU A 237 -19.92 9.34 4.66
C LEU A 237 -18.70 8.46 4.94
N VAL A 238 -18.67 7.82 6.11
CA VAL A 238 -17.56 6.94 6.51
C VAL A 238 -17.45 5.78 5.54
N GLN A 239 -18.58 5.13 5.21
CA GLN A 239 -18.59 3.99 4.29
C GLN A 239 -18.13 4.38 2.89
N ASN A 240 -18.62 5.50 2.34
CA ASN A 240 -18.22 5.98 1.01
C ASN A 240 -16.73 6.33 0.98
N SER A 241 -16.20 6.97 2.03
CA SER A 241 -14.77 7.29 2.14
C SER A 241 -13.91 6.03 2.11
N LEU A 242 -14.29 5.00 2.88
CA LEU A 242 -13.58 3.71 2.91
C LEU A 242 -13.68 2.96 1.57
N ASN A 243 -14.83 3.01 0.90
CA ASN A 243 -15.01 2.41 -0.41
C ASN A 243 -14.08 3.06 -1.45
N LEU A 244 -14.05 4.40 -1.49
CA LEU A 244 -13.17 5.15 -2.40
C LEU A 244 -11.68 4.84 -2.15
N ILE A 245 -11.29 4.70 -0.88
CA ILE A 245 -9.94 4.21 -0.55
C ILE A 245 -9.72 2.80 -1.11
N ASN A 246 -10.66 1.87 -0.94
CA ASN A 246 -10.51 0.51 -1.48
C ASN A 246 -10.39 0.52 -3.02
N ASP A 247 -11.07 1.44 -3.70
CA ASP A 247 -10.95 1.59 -5.15
C ASP A 247 -9.57 2.11 -5.54
N SER A 248 -9.02 3.04 -4.75
CA SER A 248 -7.67 3.57 -4.97
C SER A 248 -6.61 2.47 -4.97
N LEU A 249 -6.80 1.39 -4.20
CA LEU A 249 -5.88 0.24 -4.17
C LEU A 249 -5.80 -0.50 -5.51
N ARG A 250 -6.82 -0.42 -6.36
CA ARG A 250 -6.82 -1.02 -7.70
C ARG A 250 -6.10 -0.16 -8.75
N THR A 251 -5.77 1.07 -8.39
CA THR A 251 -5.05 2.03 -9.24
C THR A 251 -3.57 2.12 -8.84
N THR A 252 -2.80 3.01 -9.48
CA THR A 252 -1.40 3.31 -9.12
C THR A 252 -1.26 4.48 -8.15
N LEU A 253 -2.34 4.93 -7.50
CA LEU A 253 -2.32 6.09 -6.62
C LEU A 253 -1.34 5.95 -5.44
N CYS A 254 -1.20 4.73 -4.90
CA CYS A 254 -0.24 4.43 -3.83
C CYS A 254 1.24 4.64 -4.23
N LEU A 255 1.54 4.77 -5.52
CA LEU A 255 2.87 5.08 -6.05
C LEU A 255 3.04 6.57 -6.39
N GLN A 256 1.94 7.31 -6.47
CA GLN A 256 1.90 8.69 -6.94
C GLN A 256 1.78 9.71 -5.81
N PHE A 257 1.04 9.36 -4.75
CA PHE A 257 0.69 10.29 -3.69
C PHE A 257 0.91 9.68 -2.31
N PRO A 258 1.32 10.50 -1.32
CA PRO A 258 1.29 10.11 0.08
C PRO A 258 -0.10 9.63 0.51
N PRO A 259 -0.19 8.62 1.41
CA PRO A 259 -1.47 8.08 1.86
C PRO A 259 -2.43 9.12 2.44
N ALA A 260 -1.92 10.15 3.12
CA ALA A 260 -2.75 11.23 3.63
C ALA A 260 -3.50 11.98 2.51
N LYS A 261 -2.85 12.30 1.39
CA LYS A 261 -3.51 12.97 0.25
C LYS A 261 -4.63 12.11 -0.34
N ILE A 262 -4.40 10.79 -0.46
CA ILE A 262 -5.41 9.84 -0.92
C ILE A 262 -6.61 9.81 0.03
N ALA A 263 -6.36 9.83 1.34
CA ALA A 263 -7.42 9.88 2.36
C ALA A 263 -8.27 11.15 2.26
N TRP A 264 -7.63 12.32 2.11
CA TRP A 264 -8.34 13.60 2.00
C TRP A 264 -9.15 13.72 0.72
N ALA A 265 -8.65 13.18 -0.39
CA ALA A 265 -9.40 13.11 -1.63
C ALA A 265 -10.63 12.21 -1.52
N ALA A 266 -10.49 11.04 -0.88
CA ALA A 266 -11.61 10.14 -0.62
C ALA A 266 -12.67 10.78 0.32
N LEU A 267 -12.22 11.46 1.38
CA LEU A 267 -13.12 12.18 2.30
C LEU A 267 -13.86 13.32 1.61
N TRP A 268 -13.15 14.11 0.81
CA TRP A 268 -13.72 15.23 0.05
C TRP A 268 -14.81 14.75 -0.92
N MET A 269 -14.51 13.68 -1.69
CA MET A 269 -15.49 13.12 -2.62
C MET A 269 -16.67 12.50 -1.88
N ALA A 270 -16.43 11.78 -0.78
CA ALA A 270 -17.49 11.21 0.03
C ALA A 270 -18.39 12.30 0.63
N ASP A 271 -17.84 13.42 1.08
CA ASP A 271 -18.60 14.55 1.61
C ASP A 271 -19.52 15.16 0.55
N LEU A 272 -19.03 15.30 -0.69
CA LEU A 272 -19.84 15.75 -1.81
C LEU A 272 -20.95 14.77 -2.18
N MET A 273 -20.69 13.46 -2.08
CA MET A 273 -21.71 12.42 -2.35
C MET A 273 -22.78 12.35 -1.25
N ASN A 274 -22.55 12.95 -0.08
CA ASN A 274 -23.43 12.89 1.07
C ASN A 274 -24.06 14.25 1.41
N ILE A 275 -24.37 15.06 0.39
CA ILE A 275 -25.08 16.33 0.58
C ILE A 275 -26.59 16.05 0.69
N ASP A 276 -27.24 16.62 1.71
CA ASP A 276 -28.70 16.64 1.85
C ASP A 276 -29.22 18.07 1.74
N ASN A 277 -30.17 18.32 0.82
CA ASN A 277 -30.75 19.64 0.55
C ASN A 277 -29.72 20.78 0.41
N GLY A 278 -28.56 20.52 -0.21
CA GLY A 278 -27.48 21.50 -0.40
C GLY A 278 -26.62 21.76 0.84
N THR A 279 -26.86 21.05 1.94
CA THR A 279 -26.09 21.16 3.17
C THR A 279 -25.16 19.96 3.34
N HIS A 280 -23.87 20.24 3.51
CA HIS A 280 -22.89 19.23 3.90
C HIS A 280 -23.07 18.90 5.37
N PHE A 281 -23.07 17.62 5.72
CA PHE A 281 -23.13 17.20 7.12
C PHE A 281 -21.80 17.44 7.86
N THR A 282 -20.68 17.53 7.15
CA THR A 282 -19.36 17.69 7.76
C THR A 282 -19.00 19.15 8.04
N LYS A 283 -18.11 19.37 9.03
CA LYS A 283 -17.42 20.64 9.24
C LYS A 283 -16.13 20.76 8.43
N LEU A 284 -16.04 20.04 7.31
CA LEU A 284 -14.86 20.08 6.48
C LEU A 284 -14.64 21.52 6.02
N PRO A 285 -13.40 22.07 6.14
CA PRO A 285 -13.12 23.40 5.61
C PRO A 285 -13.48 23.44 4.13
N ARG A 286 -13.99 24.58 3.65
CA ARG A 286 -14.41 24.75 2.25
C ARG A 286 -13.44 25.68 1.52
N GLY A 287 -13.31 25.47 0.21
CA GLY A 287 -12.42 26.26 -0.65
C GLY A 287 -10.97 26.20 -0.18
N ASN A 288 -10.28 27.35 -0.17
CA ASN A 288 -8.84 27.44 0.13
C ASN A 288 -8.45 26.89 1.51
N ALA A 289 -9.33 27.02 2.51
CA ALA A 289 -9.06 26.51 3.86
C ALA A 289 -8.90 24.97 3.89
N PHE A 290 -9.51 24.24 2.94
CA PHE A 290 -9.32 22.79 2.81
C PHE A 290 -7.90 22.47 2.34
N PHE A 291 -7.49 23.10 1.25
CA PHE A 291 -6.20 22.88 0.61
C PHE A 291 -5.04 23.24 1.54
N GLU A 292 -5.19 24.33 2.30
CA GLU A 292 -4.21 24.76 3.30
C GLU A 292 -4.14 23.79 4.49
N LYS A 293 -5.28 23.40 5.07
CA LYS A 293 -5.31 22.51 6.25
C LYS A 293 -4.72 21.12 5.95
N PHE A 294 -5.00 20.58 4.77
CA PHE A 294 -4.64 19.21 4.41
C PHE A 294 -3.42 19.11 3.49
N GLU A 295 -2.78 20.25 3.18
CA GLU A 295 -1.57 20.34 2.35
C GLU A 295 -1.71 19.61 0.99
N ILE A 296 -2.89 19.72 0.38
CA ILE A 296 -3.23 19.09 -0.90
C ILE A 296 -3.49 20.17 -1.94
N SER A 297 -2.84 20.07 -3.10
CA SER A 297 -3.09 21.00 -4.20
C SER A 297 -4.42 20.63 -4.90
N PRO A 298 -5.13 21.60 -5.49
CA PRO A 298 -6.32 21.30 -6.29
C PRO A 298 -6.05 20.34 -7.45
N HIS A 299 -4.88 20.46 -8.06
CA HIS A 299 -4.45 19.56 -9.14
C HIS A 299 -4.30 18.13 -8.63
N ASP A 300 -3.62 17.93 -7.50
CA ASP A 300 -3.45 16.60 -6.88
C ASP A 300 -4.80 16.01 -6.48
N LEU A 301 -5.69 16.82 -5.89
CA LEU A 301 -7.04 16.38 -5.52
C LEU A 301 -7.80 15.88 -6.75
N THR A 302 -7.82 16.67 -7.83
CA THR A 302 -8.49 16.30 -9.08
C THR A 302 -7.92 15.02 -9.67
N ALA A 303 -6.59 14.92 -9.74
CA ALA A 303 -5.90 13.75 -10.30
C ALA A 303 -6.18 12.45 -9.51
N ILE A 304 -6.26 12.54 -8.18
CA ILE A 304 -6.63 11.42 -7.32
C ILE A 304 -8.09 11.03 -7.55
N CYS A 305 -8.99 12.01 -7.54
CA CYS A 305 -10.42 11.79 -7.74
C CYS A 305 -10.71 11.16 -9.10
N ASP A 306 -10.14 11.68 -10.19
CA ASP A 306 -10.33 11.16 -11.54
C ASP A 306 -9.86 9.70 -11.65
N GLN A 307 -8.72 9.36 -11.05
CA GLN A 307 -8.24 7.97 -11.05
C GLN A 307 -9.13 7.02 -10.24
N MET A 308 -9.64 7.43 -9.08
CA MET A 308 -10.62 6.65 -8.32
C MET A 308 -11.92 6.46 -9.12
N LEU A 309 -12.38 7.52 -9.79
CA LEU A 309 -13.60 7.53 -10.59
C LEU A 309 -13.49 6.69 -11.87
N SER A 310 -12.28 6.59 -12.44
CA SER A 310 -12.01 5.74 -13.61
C SER A 310 -12.24 4.24 -13.37
N GLU A 311 -12.33 3.80 -12.10
CA GLU A 311 -12.73 2.43 -11.76
C GLU A 311 -14.24 2.21 -11.89
N TYR A 312 -15.03 3.29 -11.96
CA TYR A 312 -16.48 3.27 -12.08
C TYR A 312 -16.98 3.47 -13.51
N GLU A 313 -16.14 3.95 -14.43
CA GLU A 313 -16.48 4.16 -15.85
C GLU A 313 -16.91 2.89 -16.59
N HIS A 314 -16.62 1.71 -16.02
CA HIS A 314 -17.07 0.41 -16.56
C HIS A 314 -17.90 -0.44 -15.57
N SER A 315 -18.18 0.07 -14.37
CA SER A 315 -18.96 -0.65 -13.35
C SER A 315 -20.35 -0.03 -13.22
N LYS A 316 -21.34 -0.82 -12.78
CA LYS A 316 -22.78 -0.45 -12.65
C LYS A 316 -23.10 0.88 -11.95
N ILE A 317 -22.12 1.56 -11.36
CA ILE A 317 -22.25 2.84 -10.66
C ILE A 317 -22.23 4.04 -11.59
N GLY A 318 -21.61 3.98 -12.79
CA GLY A 318 -21.83 5.01 -13.82
C GLY A 318 -23.31 5.15 -14.20
N ARG A 319 -24.07 4.04 -14.12
CA ARG A 319 -25.54 4.04 -14.24
C ARG A 319 -26.25 4.53 -12.98
N MET A 320 -25.74 4.25 -11.78
CA MET A 320 -26.33 4.76 -10.52
C MET A 320 -26.13 6.28 -10.36
N ILE A 321 -24.95 6.82 -10.69
CA ILE A 321 -24.64 8.25 -10.69
C ILE A 321 -25.55 9.01 -11.69
N ALA A 322 -25.81 8.42 -12.86
CA ALA A 322 -26.81 8.93 -13.81
C ALA A 322 -28.25 8.88 -13.28
N THR A 323 -28.54 7.98 -12.31
CA THR A 323 -29.86 7.82 -11.69
C THR A 323 -30.06 8.72 -10.48
N SER A 324 -28.97 9.11 -9.79
CA SER A 324 -28.97 10.03 -8.63
C SER A 324 -29.00 11.52 -9.02
N GLY A 325 -29.05 11.85 -10.32
CA GLY A 325 -29.23 13.23 -10.81
C GLY A 325 -28.05 14.18 -10.62
N GLN A 326 -26.93 13.74 -10.02
CA GLN A 326 -25.69 14.50 -9.95
C GLN A 326 -24.66 13.90 -10.90
N SER A 327 -24.46 14.58 -12.03
CA SER A 327 -23.44 14.18 -13.00
C SER A 327 -22.06 14.42 -12.40
N LEU A 328 -21.13 13.48 -12.63
CA LEU A 328 -19.69 13.67 -12.42
C LEU A 328 -19.19 14.98 -13.06
N GLN A 329 -19.84 15.42 -14.13
CA GLN A 329 -19.59 16.68 -14.82
C GLN A 329 -20.03 17.90 -14.00
N ALA A 330 -21.07 17.80 -13.16
CA ALA A 330 -21.46 18.87 -12.24
C ALA A 330 -20.47 18.99 -11.08
N LEU A 331 -19.90 17.86 -10.62
CA LEU A 331 -18.82 17.86 -9.64
C LEU A 331 -17.54 18.47 -10.20
N LYS A 332 -17.21 18.10 -11.45
CA LYS A 332 -16.07 18.65 -12.20
C LYS A 332 -16.28 20.13 -12.54
N ALA A 333 -17.49 20.55 -12.89
CA ALA A 333 -17.84 21.95 -13.14
C ALA A 333 -17.91 22.79 -11.84
N ASP A 334 -18.34 22.23 -10.71
CA ASP A 334 -18.25 22.88 -9.39
C ASP A 334 -16.78 23.01 -8.95
N LEU A 335 -15.95 22.01 -9.25
CA LEU A 335 -14.50 22.07 -9.07
C LEU A 335 -13.86 23.15 -9.97
N GLU A 336 -14.18 23.18 -11.26
CA GLU A 336 -13.68 24.17 -12.22
C GLU A 336 -14.18 25.60 -11.93
N SER A 337 -15.43 25.76 -11.47
CA SER A 337 -16.00 27.06 -11.11
C SER A 337 -15.44 27.59 -9.78
N LYS A 338 -15.11 26.72 -8.82
CA LYS A 338 -14.45 27.09 -7.56
C LYS A 338 -12.94 27.26 -7.69
N LEU A 339 -12.32 26.70 -8.72
CA LEU A 339 -10.88 26.83 -8.99
C LEU A 339 -10.51 27.98 -9.92
N GLY A 340 -11.48 28.62 -10.57
CA GLY A 340 -11.21 29.68 -11.55
C GLY A 340 -10.46 29.16 -12.78
N PRO A 341 -10.34 29.96 -13.85
CA PRO A 341 -9.70 29.49 -15.09
C PRO A 341 -8.23 29.15 -14.84
N THR A 342 -7.89 27.89 -15.07
CA THR A 342 -6.51 27.42 -15.21
C THR A 342 -5.86 28.14 -16.40
N GLY A 343 -5.07 29.18 -16.11
CA GLY A 343 -4.26 29.83 -17.15
C GLY A 343 -3.97 31.31 -16.93
N GLN A 344 -3.13 31.62 -15.95
CA GLN A 344 -2.17 32.73 -16.10
C GLN A 344 -0.81 32.30 -15.54
N PRO A 345 0.29 32.40 -16.29
CA PRO A 345 1.62 32.24 -15.71
C PRO A 345 1.83 33.37 -14.70
N ALA A 346 2.38 33.05 -13.54
CA ALA A 346 2.67 34.00 -12.48
C ALA A 346 3.47 35.21 -13.02
N PRO A 347 3.13 36.46 -12.65
CA PRO A 347 3.91 37.62 -13.05
C PRO A 347 5.24 37.66 -12.29
N GLY A 348 6.34 37.60 -13.05
CA GLY A 348 7.60 38.26 -12.76
C GLY A 348 8.32 37.94 -11.44
N ARG A 349 9.13 36.87 -11.42
CA ARG A 349 10.38 36.88 -10.65
C ARG A 349 11.49 37.34 -11.60
N MET A 350 11.95 38.58 -11.45
CA MET A 350 13.08 39.14 -12.21
C MET A 350 14.32 38.26 -12.01
N LEU A 351 14.72 37.54 -13.04
CA LEU A 351 16.07 37.00 -13.16
C LEU A 351 16.87 37.99 -14.01
N LEU A 352 18.00 38.45 -13.46
CA LEU A 352 18.94 39.35 -14.12
C LEU A 352 19.50 38.69 -15.41
N PRO A 353 19.66 39.43 -16.52
CA PRO A 353 20.09 38.85 -17.78
C PRO A 353 21.62 38.67 -17.82
N VAL A 354 22.06 37.48 -18.25
CA VAL A 354 23.43 37.22 -18.70
C VAL A 354 23.49 37.55 -20.22
N PRO A 355 24.46 38.34 -20.70
CA PRO A 355 24.53 38.75 -22.10
C PRO A 355 25.38 37.80 -22.97
N GLY A 356 24.93 37.52 -24.20
CA GLY A 356 25.86 37.21 -25.31
C GLY A 356 25.46 36.16 -26.36
N ALA A 357 24.95 36.66 -27.50
CA ALA A 357 25.22 36.22 -28.89
C ALA A 357 24.47 34.96 -29.47
N PRO A 358 24.43 34.75 -30.81
CA PRO A 358 23.30 35.19 -31.66
C PRO A 358 22.74 34.14 -32.67
N GLY A 359 21.46 34.31 -33.07
CA GLY A 359 20.99 34.28 -34.49
C GLY A 359 20.61 32.97 -35.21
N LEU A 360 19.28 32.72 -35.31
CA LEU A 360 18.43 32.37 -36.50
C LEU A 360 18.82 31.23 -37.51
N PRO A 361 17.92 30.76 -38.42
CA PRO A 361 16.45 30.59 -38.38
C PRO A 361 15.90 29.28 -39.04
N GLY A 362 14.62 28.96 -38.80
CA GLY A 362 13.67 28.70 -39.90
C GLY A 362 13.03 27.31 -40.07
N LEU A 363 11.77 27.35 -40.54
CA LEU A 363 10.87 26.29 -41.06
C LEU A 363 10.04 25.56 -39.99
N GLY A 364 8.72 25.43 -40.07
CA GLY A 364 7.75 25.70 -41.13
C GLY A 364 6.53 24.81 -40.87
N ALA A 365 5.34 25.40 -40.78
CA ALA A 365 4.08 24.72 -40.48
C ALA A 365 3.61 23.81 -41.62
N VAL A 366 3.02 22.64 -41.30
CA VAL A 366 1.98 22.00 -42.12
C VAL A 366 1.00 21.22 -41.22
N ALA A 367 -0.29 21.47 -41.45
CA ALA A 367 -1.43 20.78 -40.85
C ALA A 367 -2.04 19.79 -41.86
N SER A 368 -2.43 18.60 -41.39
CA SER A 368 -3.40 17.66 -42.00
C SER A 368 -3.50 16.46 -41.03
N GLY A 369 -4.63 16.02 -40.49
CA GLY A 369 -5.98 15.96 -41.05
C GLY A 369 -6.20 14.61 -41.72
N VAL A 370 -6.32 13.51 -40.95
CA VAL A 370 -6.75 12.20 -41.47
C VAL A 370 -7.70 11.52 -40.48
N LYS A 371 -8.82 11.07 -41.04
CA LYS A 371 -9.99 10.43 -40.43
C LYS A 371 -9.69 9.02 -39.92
N LEU A 372 -10.43 8.66 -38.87
CA LEU A 372 -10.64 7.31 -38.37
C LEU A 372 -11.63 6.59 -39.30
N GLU A 373 -11.29 5.38 -39.73
CA GLU A 373 -12.24 4.36 -40.18
C GLU A 373 -12.01 3.08 -39.37
N GLU A 374 -13.14 2.50 -38.97
CA GLU A 374 -13.32 1.32 -38.14
C GLU A 374 -13.02 0.04 -38.96
N GLU A 375 -12.36 -0.94 -38.35
CA GLU A 375 -12.55 -2.35 -38.73
C GLU A 375 -12.69 -3.19 -37.47
N GLU A 376 -13.91 -3.67 -37.24
CA GLU A 376 -14.22 -4.86 -36.46
C GLU A 376 -13.68 -6.09 -37.18
N GLY A 377 -13.03 -7.00 -36.45
CA GLY A 377 -12.52 -8.25 -37.01
C GLY A 377 -12.31 -9.30 -35.94
N GLU A 378 -13.23 -10.25 -35.92
CA GLU A 378 -13.33 -11.47 -35.11
C GLU A 378 -12.01 -12.22 -34.89
N LEU A 379 -11.88 -12.92 -33.75
CA LEU A 379 -11.11 -14.18 -33.70
C LEU A 379 -11.63 -15.07 -32.56
N LYS A 380 -12.41 -16.07 -32.97
CA LYS A 380 -12.54 -17.37 -32.29
C LYS A 380 -11.37 -18.23 -32.74
N GLU A 381 -10.63 -18.80 -31.78
CA GLU A 381 -10.48 -20.25 -31.55
C GLU A 381 -9.67 -20.49 -30.27
#